data_AF-A0A2E1P7F5-F1
#
_entry.id   AF-A0A2E1P7F5-F1
#
_cell.length_a   1.000
_cell.length_b   1.000
_cell.length_c   1.000
_cell.angle_alpha   90.00
_cell.angle_beta   90.00
_cell.angle_gamma   90.00
#
_symmetry.space_group_name_H-M   'P 1'
#
loop_
_entity.id
_entity.type
_entity.pdbx_description
1 polymer ?
#
loop_
_entity_poly.entity_id
_entity_poly.type
_entity_poly.pdbx_seq_one_letter_code
_entity_poly.pdbx_strand_id
1 'polypeptide(L)'
;MKFYKYFLLLIIGFIALNTWAQTSIEAKNLIELASKQMESYENIQFEFNYELNNRMEKINQDSSGKVTVSGKKYKLNFLDAIQLFDGKALYTIVTENKEITITQEGEDGDFGINPKKLLQFHKEGYDFYWDISQKVRGKNIQFIKLLPTQDEDGIKSLLVGIDTKLNHIYKLIEVGDNGTVTTLTIEKMEVNVSLTEDFFFFNEADYPDYYINN
;
A
#
# COMPACT_ATOMS: atom_id res chain seq x y z
N MET A 1 -7.99 33.26 46.16
CA MET A 1 -8.55 31.94 45.74
C MET A 1 -8.96 31.84 44.26
N LYS A 2 -8.79 32.89 43.42
CA LYS A 2 -9.11 32.81 41.97
C LYS A 2 -7.93 32.37 41.09
N PHE A 3 -6.68 32.68 41.48
CA PHE A 3 -5.46 32.32 40.73
C PHE A 3 -5.20 30.80 40.62
N TYR A 4 -5.48 30.03 41.68
CA TYR A 4 -5.27 28.58 41.69
C TYR A 4 -6.19 27.85 40.70
N LYS A 5 -7.40 28.39 40.43
CA LYS A 5 -8.33 27.85 39.43
C LYS A 5 -7.80 28.01 38.01
N TYR A 6 -7.15 29.13 37.68
CA TYR A 6 -6.55 29.35 36.36
C TYR A 6 -5.27 28.53 36.17
N PHE A 7 -4.48 28.34 37.24
CA PHE A 7 -3.30 27.48 37.21
C PHE A 7 -3.66 26.00 37.00
N LEU A 8 -4.71 25.51 37.65
CA LEU A 8 -5.22 24.14 37.44
C LEU A 8 -5.73 23.92 36.01
N LEU A 9 -6.38 24.94 35.41
CA LEU A 9 -6.89 24.89 34.04
C LEU A 9 -5.76 24.85 32.99
N LEU A 10 -4.64 25.51 33.28
CA LEU A 10 -3.45 25.54 32.43
C LEU A 10 -2.69 24.20 32.46
N ILE A 11 -2.64 23.52 33.62
CA ILE A 11 -2.07 22.17 33.77
C ILE A 11 -2.91 21.13 33.03
N ILE A 12 -4.24 21.20 33.11
CA ILE A 12 -5.15 20.28 32.39
C ILE A 12 -5.02 20.48 30.87
N GLY A 13 -4.87 21.72 30.41
CA GLY A 13 -4.60 22.03 29.00
C GLY A 13 -3.27 21.44 28.49
N PHE A 14 -2.23 21.44 29.33
CA PHE A 14 -0.94 20.84 28.97
C PHE A 14 -0.99 19.31 28.86
N ILE A 15 -1.75 18.63 29.71
CA ILE A 15 -1.92 17.16 29.65
C ILE A 15 -2.67 16.75 28.37
N ALA A 16 -3.67 17.54 27.96
CA ALA A 16 -4.46 17.26 26.76
C ALA A 16 -3.66 17.38 25.45
N LEU A 17 -2.55 18.13 25.42
CA LEU A 17 -1.68 18.19 24.25
C LEU A 17 -0.72 16.98 24.15
N ASN A 18 -0.37 16.36 25.28
CA ASN A 18 0.55 15.22 25.31
C ASN A 18 -0.08 13.94 24.75
N THR A 19 -1.39 13.74 24.91
CA THR A 19 -2.06 12.50 24.47
C THR A 19 -2.10 12.37 22.94
N TRP A 20 -2.21 13.48 22.21
CA TRP A 20 -2.29 13.47 20.74
C TRP A 20 -0.92 13.23 20.10
N ALA A 21 0.14 13.80 20.68
CA ALA A 21 1.51 13.56 20.23
C ALA A 21 1.91 12.09 20.42
N GLN A 22 1.50 11.47 21.54
CA GLN A 22 1.79 10.07 21.81
C GLN A 22 1.15 9.12 20.77
N THR A 23 -0.11 9.34 20.40
CA THR A 23 -0.81 8.49 19.43
C THR A 23 -0.22 8.56 18.02
N SER A 24 0.32 9.71 17.62
CA SER A 24 0.96 9.87 16.30
C SER A 24 2.31 9.15 16.24
N ILE A 25 3.09 9.20 17.32
CA ILE A 25 4.36 8.46 17.45
C ILE A 25 4.11 6.95 17.40
N GLU A 26 3.12 6.46 18.14
CA GLU A 26 2.74 5.04 18.13
C GLU A 26 2.33 4.58 16.72
N ALA A 27 1.52 5.39 16.02
CA ALA A 27 1.07 5.12 14.66
C ALA A 27 2.24 5.00 13.68
N LYS A 28 3.15 5.98 13.71
CA LYS A 28 4.36 5.95 12.89
C LYS A 28 5.22 4.73 13.20
N ASN A 29 5.43 4.40 14.47
CA ASN A 29 6.21 3.24 14.89
C ASN A 29 5.63 1.92 14.39
N LEU A 30 4.31 1.75 14.43
CA LEU A 30 3.67 0.53 13.93
C LEU A 30 3.84 0.37 12.42
N ILE A 31 3.69 1.47 11.67
CA ILE A 31 3.90 1.51 10.22
C ILE A 31 5.36 1.19 9.87
N GLU A 32 6.32 1.79 10.57
CA GLU A 32 7.75 1.49 10.40
C GLU A 32 8.07 0.03 10.72
N LEU A 33 7.47 -0.52 11.78
CA LEU A 33 7.66 -1.91 12.18
C LEU A 33 7.15 -2.86 11.09
N ALA A 34 5.96 -2.60 10.55
CA ALA A 34 5.41 -3.39 9.47
C ALA A 34 6.27 -3.30 8.21
N SER A 35 6.74 -2.11 7.85
CA SER A 35 7.63 -1.94 6.70
C SER A 35 8.96 -2.67 6.88
N LYS A 36 9.61 -2.52 8.04
CA LYS A 36 10.86 -3.23 8.34
C LYS A 36 10.68 -4.74 8.32
N GLN A 37 9.53 -5.24 8.80
CA GLN A 37 9.21 -6.65 8.72
C GLN A 37 9.15 -7.11 7.26
N MET A 38 8.47 -6.36 6.39
CA MET A 38 8.40 -6.68 4.96
C MET A 38 9.77 -6.61 4.28
N GLU A 39 10.57 -5.57 4.54
CA GLU A 39 11.93 -5.42 4.01
C GLU A 39 12.91 -6.50 4.50
N SER A 40 12.62 -7.17 5.62
CA SER A 40 13.48 -8.23 6.17
C SER A 40 13.44 -9.55 5.39
N TYR A 41 12.42 -9.76 4.55
CA TYR A 41 12.28 -10.97 3.76
C TYR A 41 13.08 -10.87 2.46
N GLU A 42 13.64 -12.00 2.01
CA GLU A 42 14.31 -12.10 0.70
C GLU A 42 13.33 -11.82 -0.45
N ASN A 43 12.11 -12.35 -0.29
CA ASN A 43 10.99 -12.06 -1.15
C ASN A 43 9.66 -12.24 -0.40
N ILE A 44 8.63 -11.59 -0.90
CA ILE A 44 7.25 -11.73 -0.43
C ILE A 44 6.37 -12.01 -1.63
N GLN A 45 5.49 -12.99 -1.51
CA GLN A 45 4.43 -13.27 -2.46
C GLN A 45 3.09 -13.09 -1.74
N PHE A 46 2.16 -12.34 -2.32
CA PHE A 46 0.81 -12.24 -1.77
C PHE A 46 -0.27 -12.19 -2.84
N GLU A 47 -1.41 -12.79 -2.49
CA GLU A 47 -2.67 -12.74 -3.23
C GLU A 47 -3.58 -11.73 -2.54
N PHE A 48 -4.25 -10.90 -3.33
CA PHE A 48 -5.09 -9.83 -2.82
C PHE A 48 -6.42 -9.75 -3.57
N ASN A 49 -7.43 -9.27 -2.85
CA ASN A 49 -8.67 -8.77 -3.43
C ASN A 49 -8.57 -7.25 -3.56
N TYR A 50 -9.06 -6.72 -4.67
CA TYR A 50 -9.14 -5.29 -4.96
C TYR A 50 -10.61 -4.92 -5.21
N GLU A 51 -11.06 -3.86 -4.56
CA GLU A 51 -12.41 -3.33 -4.69
C GLU A 51 -12.29 -1.83 -5.02
N LEU A 52 -12.96 -1.37 -6.08
CA LEU A 52 -13.12 0.04 -6.41
C LEU A 52 -14.59 0.40 -6.34
N ASN A 53 -14.90 1.37 -5.49
CA ASN A 53 -16.25 1.89 -5.33
C ASN A 53 -16.27 3.41 -5.55
N ASN A 54 -17.11 3.88 -6.46
CA ASN A 54 -17.48 5.28 -6.56
C ASN A 54 -19.01 5.39 -6.63
N ARG A 55 -19.62 5.88 -5.55
CA ARG A 55 -21.08 5.97 -5.45
C ARG A 55 -21.68 7.03 -6.39
N MET A 56 -20.97 8.12 -6.63
CA MET A 56 -21.44 9.21 -7.49
C MET A 56 -21.48 8.77 -8.95
N GLU A 57 -20.41 8.09 -9.38
CA GLU A 57 -20.28 7.53 -10.74
C GLU A 57 -20.96 6.16 -10.90
N LYS A 58 -21.53 5.61 -9.81
CA LYS A 58 -22.15 4.27 -9.76
C LYS A 58 -21.21 3.14 -10.21
N ILE A 59 -19.92 3.30 -9.93
CA ILE A 59 -18.91 2.29 -10.22
C ILE A 59 -18.75 1.38 -9.00
N ASN A 60 -18.82 0.08 -9.25
CA ASN A 60 -18.44 -0.95 -8.30
C ASN A 60 -17.71 -2.06 -9.07
N GLN A 61 -16.43 -2.22 -8.80
CA GLN A 61 -15.57 -3.19 -9.46
C GLN A 61 -14.83 -4.00 -8.42
N ASP A 62 -14.84 -5.31 -8.60
CA ASP A 62 -14.10 -6.25 -7.76
C ASP A 62 -13.15 -7.03 -8.66
N SER A 63 -11.94 -7.26 -8.17
CA SER A 63 -10.90 -7.99 -8.88
C SER A 63 -9.97 -8.67 -7.89
N SER A 64 -9.17 -9.59 -8.38
CA SER A 64 -8.11 -10.24 -7.59
C SER A 64 -6.80 -10.14 -8.33
N GLY A 65 -5.71 -10.11 -7.57
CA GLY A 65 -4.39 -10.11 -8.14
C GLY A 65 -3.39 -10.86 -7.27
N LYS A 66 -2.21 -11.02 -7.84
CA LYS A 66 -1.08 -11.64 -7.17
C LYS A 66 0.16 -10.83 -7.45
N VAL A 67 0.96 -10.60 -6.43
CA VAL A 67 2.24 -9.94 -6.58
C VAL A 67 3.34 -10.69 -5.85
N THR A 68 4.51 -10.72 -6.47
CA THR A 68 5.75 -11.19 -5.88
C THR A 68 6.76 -10.05 -5.93
N VAL A 69 7.40 -9.77 -4.79
CA VAL A 69 8.42 -8.72 -4.65
C VAL A 69 9.70 -9.34 -4.12
N SER A 70 10.84 -8.98 -4.70
CA SER A 70 12.17 -9.32 -4.18
C SER A 70 13.14 -8.14 -4.35
N GLY A 71 13.58 -7.57 -3.23
CA GLY A 71 14.34 -6.32 -3.24
C GLY A 71 13.59 -5.21 -3.98
N LYS A 72 14.18 -4.71 -5.07
CA LYS A 72 13.55 -3.69 -5.93
C LYS A 72 12.66 -4.28 -7.02
N LYS A 73 12.76 -5.57 -7.31
CA LYS A 73 12.05 -6.24 -8.42
C LYS A 73 10.64 -6.64 -7.99
N TYR A 74 9.70 -6.62 -8.92
CA TYR A 74 8.36 -7.15 -8.65
C TYR A 74 7.72 -7.72 -9.91
N LYS A 75 6.78 -8.63 -9.72
CA LYS A 75 5.87 -9.14 -10.76
C LYS A 75 4.45 -9.11 -10.20
N LEU A 76 3.60 -8.30 -10.80
CA LEU A 76 2.19 -8.12 -10.47
C LEU A 76 1.35 -8.70 -11.60
N ASN A 77 0.43 -9.60 -11.27
CA ASN A 77 -0.62 -10.07 -12.18
C ASN A 77 -1.94 -9.49 -11.68
N PHE A 78 -2.57 -8.62 -12.46
CA PHE A 78 -3.77 -7.88 -12.07
C PHE A 78 -4.51 -7.36 -13.31
N LEU A 79 -5.84 -7.42 -13.31
CA LEU A 79 -6.71 -6.95 -14.41
C LEU A 79 -6.27 -7.47 -15.80
N ASP A 80 -6.04 -8.78 -15.89
CA ASP A 80 -5.61 -9.46 -17.13
C ASP A 80 -4.31 -8.92 -17.76
N ALA A 81 -3.52 -8.20 -16.95
CA ALA A 81 -2.21 -7.70 -17.31
C ALA A 81 -1.13 -8.19 -16.33
N ILE A 82 0.09 -8.23 -16.84
CA ILE A 82 1.29 -8.51 -16.06
C ILE A 82 2.15 -7.25 -16.06
N GLN A 83 2.40 -6.70 -14.87
CA GLN A 83 3.44 -5.71 -14.67
C GLN A 83 4.66 -6.38 -14.07
N LEU A 84 5.76 -6.37 -14.82
CA LEU A 84 7.04 -6.92 -14.40
C LEU A 84 8.05 -5.78 -14.31
N PHE A 85 8.67 -5.60 -13.16
CA PHE A 85 9.81 -4.70 -12.98
C PHE A 85 11.05 -5.50 -12.63
N ASP A 86 12.04 -5.49 -13.52
CA ASP A 86 13.26 -6.31 -13.41
C ASP A 86 14.38 -5.65 -12.58
N GLY A 87 14.16 -4.41 -12.13
CA GLY A 87 15.18 -3.58 -11.48
C GLY A 87 15.63 -2.38 -12.31
N LYS A 88 15.30 -2.33 -13.60
CA LYS A 88 15.74 -1.31 -14.57
C LYS A 88 14.59 -0.80 -15.44
N ALA A 89 13.73 -1.68 -15.90
CA ALA A 89 12.60 -1.36 -16.77
C ALA A 89 11.31 -1.97 -16.22
N LEU A 90 10.20 -1.29 -16.48
CA LEU A 90 8.85 -1.76 -16.23
C LEU A 90 8.27 -2.27 -17.55
N TYR A 91 7.87 -3.53 -17.55
CA TYR A 91 7.21 -4.21 -18.64
C TYR A 91 5.74 -4.36 -18.27
N THR A 92 4.86 -3.73 -19.04
CA THR A 92 3.41 -3.89 -18.94
C THR A 92 2.97 -4.78 -20.08
N ILE A 93 2.46 -5.97 -19.78
CA ILE A 93 2.04 -6.97 -20.77
C ILE A 93 0.52 -7.12 -20.66
N VAL A 94 -0.20 -6.71 -21.69
CA VAL A 94 -1.66 -6.82 -21.77
C VAL A 94 -2.01 -7.94 -22.75
N THR A 95 -2.33 -9.11 -22.22
CA THR A 95 -2.55 -10.31 -23.02
C THR A 95 -3.74 -10.20 -23.96
N GLU A 96 -4.81 -9.50 -23.54
CA GLU A 96 -6.01 -9.30 -24.35
C GLU A 96 -5.70 -8.59 -25.68
N ASN A 97 -4.84 -7.56 -25.63
CA ASN A 97 -4.48 -6.75 -26.79
C ASN A 97 -3.21 -7.24 -27.50
N LYS A 98 -2.53 -8.25 -26.95
CA LYS A 98 -1.18 -8.65 -27.36
C LYS A 98 -0.22 -7.46 -27.42
N GLU A 99 -0.25 -6.62 -26.40
CA GLU A 99 0.57 -5.40 -26.33
C GLU A 99 1.53 -5.45 -25.15
N ILE A 100 2.75 -4.97 -25.38
CA ILE A 100 3.78 -4.81 -24.36
C ILE A 100 4.25 -3.36 -24.39
N THR A 101 4.16 -2.69 -23.25
CA THR A 101 4.74 -1.35 -23.07
C THR A 101 5.97 -1.47 -22.18
N ILE A 102 7.10 -0.93 -22.63
CA ILE A 102 8.36 -0.90 -21.89
C ILE A 102 8.63 0.53 -21.47
N THR A 103 8.67 0.80 -20.16
CA THR A 103 9.02 2.11 -19.61
C THR A 103 10.29 2.03 -18.76
N GLN A 104 11.07 3.10 -18.75
CA GLN A 104 12.32 3.18 -17.98
C GLN A 104 12.05 3.45 -16.49
N GLU A 105 13.04 3.18 -15.63
CA GLU A 105 12.98 3.43 -14.19
C GLU A 105 12.59 4.90 -13.89
N GLY A 106 11.51 5.08 -13.13
CA GLY A 106 11.05 6.39 -12.65
C GLY A 106 9.64 6.77 -13.11
N GLU A 107 9.09 6.07 -14.12
CA GLU A 107 7.71 6.24 -14.53
C GLU A 107 6.79 5.28 -13.75
N ASP A 108 5.70 5.82 -13.21
CA ASP A 108 4.64 5.01 -12.60
C ASP A 108 3.86 4.29 -13.71
N GLY A 109 3.58 3.01 -13.50
CA GLY A 109 2.77 2.23 -14.45
C GLY A 109 1.30 2.63 -14.43
N ASP A 110 0.60 2.34 -15.53
CA ASP A 110 -0.76 2.84 -15.80
C ASP A 110 -1.88 2.20 -14.94
N PHE A 111 -1.57 1.17 -14.14
CA PHE A 111 -2.59 0.38 -13.42
C PHE A 111 -3.04 0.95 -12.08
N GLY A 112 -2.55 2.14 -11.69
CA GLY A 112 -2.94 2.80 -10.43
C GLY A 112 -2.53 2.08 -9.14
N ILE A 113 -1.98 0.85 -9.21
CA ILE A 113 -1.41 0.12 -8.08
C ILE A 113 0.09 -0.06 -8.32
N ASN A 114 0.91 0.59 -7.50
CA ASN A 114 2.36 0.40 -7.50
C ASN A 114 2.78 -0.41 -6.26
N PRO A 115 3.17 -1.70 -6.40
CA PRO A 115 3.60 -2.51 -5.27
C PRO A 115 4.78 -1.93 -4.48
N LYS A 116 5.64 -1.11 -5.09
CA LYS A 116 6.72 -0.44 -4.36
C LYS A 116 6.17 0.64 -3.44
N LYS A 117 5.18 1.43 -3.88
CA LYS A 117 4.51 2.44 -3.03
C LYS A 117 3.82 1.77 -1.84
N LEU A 118 3.21 0.59 -2.05
CA LEU A 118 2.64 -0.24 -0.97
C LEU A 118 3.65 -0.70 0.08
N LEU A 119 4.95 -0.75 -0.24
CA LEU A 119 6.01 -1.15 0.70
C LEU A 119 6.75 0.04 1.31
N GLN A 120 6.60 1.25 0.75
CA GLN A 120 7.43 2.41 1.09
C GLN A 120 6.65 3.63 1.62
N PHE A 121 5.34 3.52 1.82
CA PHE A 121 4.44 4.57 2.34
C PHE A 121 4.82 5.15 3.72
N HIS A 122 5.81 4.58 4.41
CA HIS A 122 6.28 5.03 5.70
C HIS A 122 7.30 6.18 5.64
N LYS A 123 7.83 6.51 4.45
CA LYS A 123 9.05 7.32 4.35
C LYS A 123 8.78 8.82 4.53
N GLU A 124 7.90 9.43 3.75
CA GLU A 124 7.64 10.89 3.76
C GLU A 124 6.22 11.20 3.24
N GLY A 125 5.71 12.43 3.42
CA GLY A 125 4.48 12.92 2.79
C GLY A 125 3.20 12.88 3.62
N TYR A 126 3.17 12.16 4.75
CA TYR A 126 1.94 11.92 5.52
C TYR A 126 2.04 12.23 7.02
N ASP A 127 0.94 12.73 7.58
CA ASP A 127 0.67 12.74 9.01
C ASP A 127 0.00 11.42 9.42
N PHE A 128 0.43 10.85 10.56
CA PHE A 128 -0.01 9.53 11.04
C PHE A 128 -0.92 9.65 12.25
N TYR A 129 -2.05 8.93 12.22
CA TYR A 129 -3.04 8.90 13.27
C TYR A 129 -3.42 7.46 13.62
N TRP A 130 -3.40 7.15 14.92
CA TRP A 130 -3.92 5.88 15.42
C TRP A 130 -5.43 5.84 15.24
N ASP A 131 -5.94 4.86 14.51
CA ASP A 131 -7.37 4.71 14.23
C ASP A 131 -7.92 3.48 14.97
N ILE A 132 -9.03 2.93 14.50
CA ILE A 132 -9.73 1.81 15.11
C ILE A 132 -8.91 0.50 15.09
N SER A 133 -9.12 -0.31 16.12
CA SER A 133 -8.71 -1.72 16.13
C SER A 133 -9.91 -2.61 15.82
N GLN A 134 -9.69 -3.68 15.06
CA GLN A 134 -10.70 -4.64 14.68
C GLN A 134 -10.19 -6.07 14.84
N LYS A 135 -11.08 -6.99 15.21
CA LYS A 135 -10.81 -8.42 15.20
C LYS A 135 -11.44 -9.06 13.99
N VAL A 136 -10.63 -9.51 13.02
CA VAL A 136 -11.10 -10.05 11.74
C VAL A 136 -10.52 -11.45 11.54
N ARG A 137 -11.39 -12.47 11.41
CA ARG A 137 -11.00 -13.87 11.18
C ARG A 137 -9.90 -14.37 12.15
N GLY A 138 -9.96 -13.94 13.41
CA GLY A 138 -8.99 -14.31 14.46
C GLY A 138 -7.71 -13.46 14.49
N LYS A 139 -7.51 -12.52 13.56
CA LYS A 139 -6.43 -11.53 13.57
C LYS A 139 -6.84 -10.28 14.33
N ASN A 140 -5.89 -9.65 15.01
CA ASN A 140 -6.07 -8.32 15.60
C ASN A 140 -5.46 -7.30 14.64
N ILE A 141 -6.32 -6.54 13.98
CA ILE A 141 -5.92 -5.54 12.99
C ILE A 141 -5.99 -4.17 13.64
N GLN A 142 -4.88 -3.42 13.61
CA GLN A 142 -4.84 -2.02 13.98
C GLN A 142 -4.81 -1.18 12.70
N PHE A 143 -5.78 -0.28 12.54
CA PHE A 143 -5.76 0.68 11.43
C PHE A 143 -4.98 1.93 11.83
N ILE A 144 -4.12 2.37 10.92
CA ILE A 144 -3.43 3.65 10.99
C ILE A 144 -3.94 4.50 9.83
N LYS A 145 -4.43 5.69 10.16
CA LYS A 145 -4.88 6.67 9.18
C LYS A 145 -3.72 7.59 8.81
N LEU A 146 -3.49 7.73 7.51
CA LEU A 146 -2.49 8.61 6.94
C LEU A 146 -3.23 9.73 6.20
N LEU A 147 -2.84 10.98 6.50
CA LEU A 147 -3.32 12.17 5.81
C LEU A 147 -2.15 12.81 5.04
N PRO A 148 -2.28 13.04 3.72
CA PRO A 148 -1.27 13.78 2.99
C PRO A 148 -0.99 15.14 3.62
N THR A 149 0.28 15.51 3.73
CA THR A 149 0.74 16.82 4.28
C THR A 149 0.74 17.92 3.23
N GLN A 150 0.70 17.53 1.96
CA GLN A 150 0.51 18.36 0.78
C GLN A 150 -0.57 17.72 -0.08
N ASP A 151 -1.16 18.46 -1.01
CA ASP A 151 -2.07 17.89 -2.00
C ASP A 151 -1.27 16.90 -2.88
N GLU A 152 -1.29 15.62 -2.51
CA GLU A 152 -0.68 14.52 -3.26
C GLU A 152 -1.74 13.86 -4.13
N ASP A 153 -1.61 14.05 -5.46
CA ASP A 153 -2.22 13.20 -6.50
C ASP A 153 -3.73 12.88 -6.36
N GLY A 154 -4.51 13.77 -5.71
CA GLY A 154 -5.96 13.57 -5.51
C GLY A 154 -6.33 12.54 -4.43
N ILE A 155 -5.38 12.19 -3.56
CA ILE A 155 -5.60 11.33 -2.40
C ILE A 155 -6.09 12.18 -1.22
N LYS A 156 -7.23 11.81 -0.65
CA LYS A 156 -7.78 12.46 0.55
C LYS A 156 -7.24 11.84 1.84
N SER A 157 -7.14 10.52 1.87
CA SER A 157 -6.62 9.77 3.02
C SER A 157 -6.33 8.32 2.68
N LEU A 158 -5.38 7.72 3.39
CA LEU A 158 -5.12 6.28 3.38
C LEU A 158 -5.43 5.67 4.75
N LEU A 159 -5.89 4.43 4.78
CA LEU A 159 -6.00 3.60 5.98
C LEU A 159 -5.21 2.32 5.77
N VAL A 160 -4.20 2.11 6.61
CA VAL A 160 -3.35 0.92 6.61
C VAL A 160 -3.73 0.05 7.80
N GLY A 161 -4.37 -1.08 7.54
CA GLY A 161 -4.67 -2.11 8.55
C GLY A 161 -3.49 -3.05 8.71
N ILE A 162 -2.92 -3.14 9.91
CA ILE A 162 -1.76 -3.97 10.25
C ILE A 162 -2.18 -5.07 11.22
N ASP A 163 -1.85 -6.32 10.89
CA ASP A 163 -1.93 -7.45 11.84
C ASP A 163 -0.86 -7.27 12.92
N THR A 164 -1.28 -6.95 14.14
CA THR A 164 -0.37 -6.61 15.24
C THR A 164 0.38 -7.82 15.81
N LYS A 165 0.01 -9.04 15.42
CA LYS A 165 0.73 -10.26 15.83
C LYS A 165 1.98 -10.49 14.98
N LEU A 166 1.85 -10.31 13.66
CA LEU A 166 2.92 -10.58 12.69
C LEU A 166 3.59 -9.31 12.16
N ASN A 167 3.02 -8.15 12.46
CA ASN A 167 3.41 -6.85 11.89
C ASN A 167 3.37 -6.88 10.36
N HIS A 168 2.31 -7.47 9.80
CA HIS A 168 2.08 -7.49 8.35
C HIS A 168 0.94 -6.56 7.99
N ILE A 169 1.06 -5.89 6.84
CA ILE A 169 -0.07 -5.19 6.25
C ILE A 169 -1.13 -6.23 5.90
N TYR A 170 -2.36 -5.96 6.30
CA TYR A 170 -3.53 -6.79 6.03
C TYR A 170 -4.45 -6.14 4.99
N LYS A 171 -4.61 -4.81 5.08
CA LYS A 171 -5.55 -4.07 4.26
C LYS A 171 -5.04 -2.65 4.00
N LEU A 172 -5.21 -2.17 2.78
CA LEU A 172 -5.09 -0.76 2.43
C LEU A 172 -6.45 -0.26 1.95
N ILE A 173 -6.84 0.93 2.40
CA ILE A 173 -8.00 1.64 1.86
C ILE A 173 -7.53 3.04 1.47
N GLU A 174 -7.68 3.38 0.21
CA GLU A 174 -7.45 4.74 -0.29
C GLU A 174 -8.79 5.41 -0.56
N VAL A 175 -8.88 6.66 -0.11
CA VAL A 175 -10.02 7.53 -0.37
C VAL A 175 -9.51 8.68 -1.21
N GLY A 176 -9.99 8.80 -2.44
CA GLY A 176 -9.69 9.92 -3.32
C GLY A 176 -10.61 11.13 -3.06
N ASP A 177 -10.16 12.31 -3.48
CA ASP A 177 -10.95 13.55 -3.39
C ASP A 177 -12.22 13.51 -4.25
N ASN A 178 -12.18 12.73 -5.34
CA ASN A 178 -13.32 12.45 -6.21
C ASN A 178 -14.37 11.49 -5.59
N GLY A 179 -14.16 11.04 -4.36
CA GLY A 179 -15.04 10.10 -3.66
C GLY A 179 -14.89 8.65 -4.08
N THR A 180 -13.92 8.33 -4.94
CA THR A 180 -13.53 6.94 -5.21
C THR A 180 -12.86 6.36 -3.98
N VAL A 181 -13.28 5.15 -3.59
CA VAL A 181 -12.65 4.36 -2.54
C VAL A 181 -12.09 3.11 -3.17
N THR A 182 -10.79 2.89 -3.04
CA THR A 182 -10.14 1.65 -3.45
C THR A 182 -9.70 0.89 -2.21
N THR A 183 -9.97 -0.41 -2.17
CA THR A 183 -9.60 -1.30 -1.05
C THR A 183 -8.79 -2.46 -1.57
N LEU A 184 -7.59 -2.65 -1.03
CA LEU A 184 -6.77 -3.84 -1.26
C LEU A 184 -6.74 -4.66 0.02
N THR A 185 -7.19 -5.91 -0.02
CA THR A 185 -7.16 -6.85 1.10
C THR A 185 -6.23 -8.00 0.79
N ILE A 186 -5.21 -8.24 1.64
CA ILE A 186 -4.32 -9.38 1.49
C ILE A 186 -5.02 -10.63 2.04
N GLU A 187 -5.29 -11.59 1.16
CA GLU A 187 -5.93 -12.87 1.51
C GLU A 187 -4.89 -13.92 1.90
N LYS A 188 -3.77 -13.98 1.16
CA LYS A 188 -2.70 -14.94 1.38
C LYS A 188 -1.34 -14.26 1.23
N MET A 189 -0.42 -14.56 2.13
CA MET A 189 0.96 -14.08 2.08
C MET A 189 1.92 -15.24 2.37
N GLU A 190 2.98 -15.33 1.58
CA GLU A 190 4.10 -16.24 1.72
C GLU A 190 5.39 -15.42 1.65
N VAL A 191 6.41 -15.84 2.40
CA VAL A 191 7.69 -15.14 2.49
C VAL A 191 8.83 -16.10 2.18
N ASN A 192 9.91 -15.58 1.62
CA ASN A 192 11.10 -16.35 1.23
C ASN A 192 10.74 -17.58 0.38
N VAL A 193 9.81 -17.42 -0.56
CA VAL A 193 9.44 -18.47 -1.50
C VAL A 193 10.60 -18.74 -2.45
N SER A 194 10.76 -19.99 -2.88
CA SER A 194 11.76 -20.32 -3.89
C SER A 194 11.31 -19.78 -5.25
N LEU A 195 12.11 -18.90 -5.84
CA LEU A 195 11.87 -18.32 -7.16
C LEU A 195 12.90 -18.88 -8.15
N THR A 196 12.52 -18.99 -9.42
CA THR A 196 13.45 -19.29 -10.50
C THR A 196 14.35 -18.08 -10.78
N GLU A 197 15.55 -18.30 -11.33
CA GLU A 197 16.49 -17.20 -11.63
C GLU A 197 15.92 -16.18 -12.63
N ASP A 198 15.05 -16.64 -13.53
CA ASP A 198 14.39 -15.88 -14.58
C ASP A 198 13.01 -15.33 -14.15
N PHE A 199 12.59 -15.49 -12.89
CA PHE A 199 11.25 -15.10 -12.45
C PHE A 199 10.90 -13.63 -12.74
N PHE A 200 11.90 -12.76 -12.65
CA PHE A 200 11.78 -11.33 -12.94
C PHE A 200 12.43 -10.92 -14.27
N PHE A 201 12.71 -11.88 -15.15
CA PHE A 201 13.33 -11.61 -16.44
C PHE A 201 12.26 -11.50 -17.52
N PHE A 202 12.30 -10.41 -18.29
CA PHE A 202 11.48 -10.27 -19.49
C PHE A 202 12.21 -10.92 -20.67
N ASN A 203 11.56 -11.92 -21.28
CA ASN A 203 12.06 -12.56 -22.50
C ASN A 203 11.10 -12.27 -23.66
N GLU A 204 11.54 -11.47 -24.62
CA GLU A 204 10.76 -11.12 -25.82
C GLU A 204 10.34 -12.36 -26.63
N ALA A 205 11.16 -13.42 -26.62
CA ALA A 205 10.86 -14.66 -27.35
C ALA A 205 9.61 -15.41 -26.81
N ASP A 206 9.17 -15.09 -25.59
CA ASP A 206 7.94 -15.64 -25.01
C ASP A 206 6.69 -14.98 -25.62
N TYR A 207 6.84 -13.90 -26.40
CA TYR A 207 5.76 -13.07 -26.94
C TYR A 207 5.87 -12.81 -28.47
N PRO A 208 5.95 -13.85 -29.32
CA PRO A 208 6.26 -13.71 -30.74
C PRO A 208 5.25 -12.90 -31.58
N ASP A 209 3.99 -12.79 -31.11
CA ASP A 209 2.90 -12.09 -31.82
C ASP A 209 2.49 -10.77 -31.14
N TYR A 210 3.26 -10.28 -30.16
CA TYR A 210 2.91 -9.08 -29.41
C TYR A 210 3.49 -7.85 -30.09
N TYR A 211 2.71 -6.76 -30.09
CA TYR A 211 3.20 -5.44 -30.41
C TYR A 211 3.98 -4.89 -29.22
N ILE A 212 5.20 -4.42 -29.46
CA ILE A 212 6.09 -3.86 -28.42
C ILE A 212 6.23 -2.36 -28.63
N ASN A 213 5.79 -1.61 -27.64
CA ASN A 213 5.90 -0.16 -27.54
C ASN A 213 7.01 0.20 -26.54
N ASN A 214 7.95 1.05 -26.97
CA ASN A 214 9.17 1.43 -26.23
C ASN A 214 9.28 2.94 -26.07
#